data_AF-A0A2P2IGF1-F1
#
_entry.id   AF-A0A2P2IGF1-F1
#
_cell.length_a   1.000
_cell.length_b   1.000
_cell.length_c   1.000
_cell.angle_alpha   90.00
_cell.angle_beta   90.00
_cell.angle_gamma   90.00
#
_symmetry.space_group_name_H-M   'P 1'
#
loop_
_entity.id
_entity.type
_entity.pdbx_description
1 polymer ?
#
loop_
_entity_poly.entity_id
_entity_poly.type
_entity_poly.pdbx_seq_one_letter_code
_entity_poly.pdbx_strand_id
1 'polypeptide(L)'
;CINYANEKLQQQFNQHVFKLEQEEYVREQIEWEFINFYDNQPCINLIEAKLGILDLLDEECKMPRGSDQSWVEKLYCKCQKSEHFSKPRLSCTSF
;
A
#
# COMPACT_ATOMS: atom_id res chain seq x y z
N CYS A 1 11.54 3.39 -2.06
CA CYS A 1 10.93 4.14 -3.19
C CYS A 1 10.70 3.30 -4.44
N ILE A 2 11.70 2.54 -4.94
CA ILE A 2 11.54 1.70 -6.16
C ILE A 2 10.33 0.76 -6.06
N ASN A 3 10.20 0.02 -4.96
CA ASN A 3 9.09 -0.93 -4.78
C ASN A 3 7.73 -0.26 -4.73
N TYR A 4 7.63 0.92 -4.10
CA TYR A 4 6.39 1.70 -4.10
C TYR A 4 6.01 2.18 -5.52
N ALA A 5 6.98 2.64 -6.32
CA ALA A 5 6.73 3.01 -7.70
C ALA A 5 6.24 1.81 -8.53
N ASN A 6 6.84 0.63 -8.34
CA ASN A 6 6.36 -0.61 -8.98
C ASN A 6 4.95 -0.98 -8.53
N GLU A 7 4.61 -0.78 -7.25
CA GLU A 7 3.26 -1.03 -6.73
C GLU A 7 2.22 -0.11 -7.39
N LYS A 8 2.56 1.18 -7.59
CA LYS A 8 1.71 2.13 -8.33
C LYS A 8 1.57 1.75 -9.81
N LEU A 9 2.63 1.23 -10.43
CA LEU A 9 2.56 0.70 -11.81
C LEU A 9 1.62 -0.52 -11.88
N GLN A 10 1.70 -1.44 -10.92
CA GLN A 10 0.80 -2.58 -10.85
C GLN A 10 -0.66 -2.14 -10.62
N GLN A 11 -0.90 -1.11 -9.82
CA GLN A 11 -2.24 -0.53 -9.65
C GLN A 11 -2.79 0.04 -10.94
N GLN A 12 -1.97 0.80 -11.69
CA GLN A 12 -2.37 1.34 -13.00
C GLN A 12 -2.68 0.22 -13.99
N PHE A 13 -1.86 -0.83 -14.02
CA PHE A 13 -2.11 -2.02 -14.83
C PHE A 13 -3.45 -2.68 -14.45
N ASN A 14 -3.67 -2.95 -13.16
CA ASN A 14 -4.89 -3.59 -12.68
C ASN A 14 -6.15 -2.75 -12.98
N GLN A 15 -6.06 -1.42 -12.82
CA GLN A 15 -7.15 -0.52 -13.11
C GLN A 15 -7.51 -0.50 -14.60
N HIS A 16 -6.50 -0.42 -15.47
CA HIS A 16 -6.73 -0.32 -16.90
C HIS A 16 -7.16 -1.64 -17.52
N VAL A 17 -6.41 -2.71 -17.25
CA VAL A 17 -6.63 -4.02 -17.88
C VAL A 17 -7.83 -4.73 -17.30
N PHE A 18 -8.10 -4.64 -15.99
CA PHE A 18 -9.21 -5.40 -15.42
C PHE A 18 -10.44 -4.55 -15.13
N LYS A 19 -10.31 -3.39 -14.47
CA LYS A 19 -11.50 -2.62 -14.08
C LYS A 19 -12.16 -1.94 -15.28
N LEU A 20 -11.39 -1.19 -16.08
CA LEU A 20 -11.94 -0.44 -17.22
C LEU A 20 -12.42 -1.35 -18.36
N GLU A 21 -11.69 -2.42 -18.70
CA GLU A 21 -12.14 -3.36 -19.74
C GLU A 21 -13.46 -4.05 -19.37
N GLN A 22 -13.57 -4.53 -18.12
CA GLN A 22 -14.81 -5.17 -17.65
C GLN A 22 -15.98 -4.18 -17.58
N GLU A 23 -15.73 -2.92 -17.20
CA GLU A 23 -16.74 -1.85 -17.25
C GLU A 23 -17.21 -1.57 -18.69
N GLU A 24 -16.34 -1.68 -19.69
CA GLU A 24 -16.70 -1.53 -21.10
C GLU A 24 -17.59 -2.69 -21.57
N TYR A 25 -17.24 -3.93 -21.24
CA TYR A 25 -18.07 -5.09 -21.58
C TYR A 25 -19.48 -5.01 -20.98
N VAL A 26 -19.60 -4.53 -19.75
CA VAL A 26 -20.89 -4.26 -19.10
C VAL A 26 -21.66 -3.17 -19.84
N ARG A 27 -20.97 -2.10 -20.26
CA ARG A 27 -21.58 -0.97 -20.99
C ARG A 27 -22.08 -1.39 -22.37
N GLU A 28 -21.34 -2.23 -23.07
CA GLU A 28 -21.68 -2.77 -24.39
C GLU A 28 -22.70 -3.92 -24.30
N GLN A 29 -23.10 -4.34 -23.10
CA GLN A 29 -24.01 -5.45 -22.83
C GLN A 29 -23.52 -6.79 -23.43
N ILE A 30 -22.19 -6.98 -23.42
CA ILE A 30 -21.56 -8.23 -23.83
C ILE A 30 -21.70 -9.22 -22.68
N GLU A 31 -22.14 -10.44 -22.99
CA GLU A 31 -22.18 -11.53 -22.02
C GLU A 31 -20.75 -11.91 -21.65
N TRP A 32 -20.34 -11.55 -20.43
CA TRP A 32 -18.97 -11.70 -19.93
C TRP A 32 -18.95 -12.21 -18.49
N GLU A 33 -18.02 -13.10 -18.19
CA GLU A 33 -17.77 -13.59 -16.83
C GLU A 33 -16.68 -12.73 -16.16
N PHE A 34 -17.01 -12.10 -15.03
CA PHE A 34 -16.05 -11.28 -14.31
C PHE A 34 -14.81 -12.07 -13.89
N ILE A 35 -13.64 -11.56 -14.26
CA ILE A 35 -12.36 -12.12 -13.87
C ILE A 35 -11.96 -11.50 -12.54
N ASN A 36 -11.76 -12.35 -11.53
CA ASN A 36 -11.22 -11.91 -10.26
C ASN A 36 -9.70 -11.73 -10.35
N PHE A 37 -9.18 -10.63 -9.80
CA PHE A 37 -7.75 -10.33 -9.79
C PHE A 37 -7.33 -9.81 -8.41
N TYR A 38 -6.04 -9.85 -8.14
CA TYR A 38 -5.49 -9.34 -6.88
C TYR A 38 -5.45 -7.80 -6.90
N ASP A 39 -6.28 -7.17 -6.07
CA ASP A 39 -6.27 -5.72 -5.87
C ASP A 39 -5.20 -5.35 -4.83
N ASN A 40 -4.18 -4.62 -5.28
CA ASN A 40 -3.07 -4.18 -4.45
C ASN A 40 -3.31 -2.83 -3.75
N GLN A 41 -4.51 -2.25 -3.89
CA GLN A 41 -4.90 -1.02 -3.20
C GLN A 41 -4.63 -1.04 -1.68
N PRO A 42 -4.86 -2.14 -0.93
CA PRO A 42 -4.59 -2.15 0.50
C PRO A 42 -3.09 -2.00 0.84
N CYS A 43 -2.20 -2.53 0.00
CA CYS A 43 -0.75 -2.35 0.12
C CYS A 43 -0.35 -0.89 -0.15
N ILE A 44 -0.92 -0.29 -1.20
CA ILE A 44 -0.68 1.12 -1.53
C ILE A 44 -1.17 2.04 -0.42
N ASN A 45 -2.37 1.78 0.11
CA ASN A 45 -2.95 2.56 1.21
C ASN A 45 -2.06 2.51 2.45
N LEU A 46 -1.48 1.34 2.76
CA LEU A 46 -0.53 1.22 3.86
C LEU A 46 0.69 2.16 3.69
N ILE A 47 1.12 2.40 2.45
CA ILE A 47 2.29 3.24 2.14
C ILE A 47 1.92 4.73 2.09
N GLU A 48 0.89 5.11 1.32
CA GLU A 48 0.61 6.50 0.92
C GLU A 48 -0.54 7.19 1.68
N ALA A 49 -1.39 6.44 2.38
CA ALA A 49 -2.53 7.03 3.07
C ALA A 49 -2.11 7.87 4.29
N LYS A 50 -3.05 8.67 4.82
CA LYS A 50 -2.87 9.35 6.11
C LYS A 50 -2.59 8.32 7.20
N LEU A 51 -1.61 8.59 8.05
CA LEU A 51 -1.09 7.65 9.05
C LEU A 51 -0.49 6.36 8.44
N GLY A 52 -0.18 6.38 7.14
CA GLY A 52 0.59 5.34 6.44
C GLY A 52 2.09 5.52 6.62
N ILE A 53 2.88 4.64 6.00
CA ILE A 53 4.34 4.57 6.20
C ILE A 53 5.03 5.89 5.85
N LEU A 54 4.69 6.50 4.70
CA LEU A 54 5.32 7.75 4.25
C LEU A 54 4.88 8.95 5.10
N ASP A 55 3.61 9.03 5.48
CA ASP A 55 3.09 10.12 6.32
C ASP A 55 3.71 10.08 7.73
N LEU A 56 3.84 8.88 8.32
CA LEU A 56 4.52 8.69 9.61
C LEU A 56 6.01 9.01 9.55
N LEU A 57 6.67 8.75 8.41
CA LEU A 57 8.05 9.16 8.19
C LEU A 57 8.17 10.68 8.10
N ASP A 58 7.32 11.33 7.32
CA ASP A 58 7.28 12.78 7.18
C ASP A 58 7.01 13.49 8.52
N GLU A 59 6.14 12.93 9.36
CA GLU A 59 5.93 13.40 10.72
C GLU A 59 7.20 13.29 11.57
N GLU A 60 7.89 12.15 11.54
CA GLU A 60 9.11 11.96 12.32
C GLU A 60 10.24 12.88 11.86
N CYS A 61 10.42 13.06 10.55
CA CYS A 61 11.43 13.96 10.00
C CYS A 61 11.23 15.44 10.41
N LYS A 62 10.00 15.83 10.78
CA LYS A 62 9.69 17.18 11.28
C LYS A 62 9.93 17.32 12.79
N MET A 63 10.10 16.22 13.52
CA MET A 63 10.31 16.26 14.97
C MET A 63 11.73 16.75 15.29
N PRO A 64 11.91 17.75 16.20
CA PRO A 64 13.24 18.27 16.55
C PRO A 64 14.21 17.23 17.16
N ARG A 65 13.68 16.10 17.66
CA ARG A 65 14.44 14.95 18.18
C ARG A 65 13.93 13.64 17.58
N GLY A 66 13.51 13.68 16.31
CA GLY A 66 13.09 12.49 15.59
C GLY A 66 14.24 11.50 15.47
N SER A 67 13.93 10.21 15.51
CA SER A 67 14.91 9.14 15.35
C SER A 67 14.33 7.95 14.59
N ASP A 68 15.18 7.16 13.96
CA ASP A 68 14.74 5.94 13.26
C ASP A 68 14.04 4.96 14.21
N GLN A 69 14.51 4.88 15.46
CA GLN A 69 13.93 4.01 16.48
C GLN A 69 12.50 4.43 16.85
N SER A 70 12.27 5.72 17.09
CA SER A 70 10.93 6.24 17.39
C SER A 70 9.99 6.13 16.19
N TRP A 71 10.50 6.25 14.96
CA TRP A 71 9.71 5.98 13.75
C TRP A 71 9.29 4.51 13.65
N VAL A 72 10.23 3.57 13.83
CA VAL A 72 9.96 2.13 13.78
C VAL A 72 8.93 1.72 14.85
N GLU A 73 9.00 2.30 16.05
CA GLU A 73 8.00 2.10 17.10
C GLU A 73 6.60 2.58 16.68
N LYS A 74 6.51 3.78 16.07
CA LYS A 74 5.25 4.29 15.50
C LYS A 74 4.71 3.36 14.42
N LEU A 75 5.56 2.89 13.51
CA LEU A 75 5.19 1.93 12.45
C LEU A 75 4.62 0.65 13.05
N TYR A 76 5.30 0.05 14.03
CA TYR A 76 4.79 -1.15 14.70
C TYR A 76 3.46 -0.88 15.41
N CYS A 77 3.28 0.26 16.06
CA CYS A 77 2.01 0.57 16.72
C CYS A 77 0.85 0.81 15.75
N LYS A 78 1.09 1.42 14.59
CA LYS A 78 0.04 1.84 13.65
C LYS A 78 -0.24 0.81 12.56
N CYS A 79 0.81 0.18 12.03
CA CYS A 79 0.74 -0.68 10.85
C CYS A 79 0.60 -2.17 11.19
N GLN A 80 0.84 -2.62 12.42
CA GLN A 80 0.83 -4.04 12.80
C GLN A 80 -0.50 -4.78 12.54
N LYS A 81 -1.62 -4.05 12.44
CA LYS A 81 -2.92 -4.65 12.10
C LYS A 81 -3.11 -4.89 10.60
N SER A 82 -2.26 -4.31 9.75
CA SER A 82 -2.35 -4.48 8.30
C SER A 82 -1.77 -5.84 7.89
N GLU A 83 -2.48 -6.55 7.03
CA GLU A 83 -2.02 -7.83 6.46
C GLU A 83 -0.75 -7.67 5.59
N HIS A 84 -0.50 -6.46 5.10
CA HIS A 84 0.67 -6.13 4.27
C HIS A 84 1.85 -5.58 5.08
N PHE A 85 1.80 -5.62 6.40
CA PHE A 85 2.88 -5.18 7.27
C PHE A 85 3.26 -6.28 8.27
N SER A 86 4.56 -6.57 8.39
CA SER A 86 5.04 -7.62 9.29
C SER A 86 6.23 -7.14 10.11
N LYS A 87 6.17 -7.38 11.42
CA LYS A 87 7.31 -7.17 12.30
C LYS A 87 8.16 -8.44 12.37
N PRO A 88 9.45 -8.40 11.99
CA PRO A 88 10.36 -9.52 12.17
C PRO A 88 10.48 -9.93 13.64
N ARG A 89 10.50 -11.24 13.92
CA ARG A 89 10.57 -11.76 15.30
C ARG A 89 11.91 -11.50 15.99
N LEU A 90 13.00 -11.40 15.23
CA LEU A 90 14.38 -11.34 15.72
C LEU A 90 15.06 -9.99 15.47
N SER A 91 14.42 -9.09 14.71
CA SER A 91 14.93 -7.75 14.43
C SER A 91 13.98 -6.70 14.98
N CYS A 92 14.52 -5.71 15.67
CA CYS A 92 13.79 -4.53 16.14
C CYS A 92 14.05 -3.29 15.28
N THR A 93 14.81 -3.43 14.19
CA THR A 93 15.27 -2.34 13.33
C THR A 93 14.82 -2.52 11.87
N SER A 94 13.90 -3.45 11.61
CA SER A 94 13.47 -3.81 10.26
C SER A 94 11.96 -4.05 10.23
N PHE A 95 11.31 -3.78 9.11
CA PHE A 95 9.89 -3.98 8.86
C PHE A 95 9.66 -4.29 7.37
#